data_AF-A0A482W978-F1
#
_entry.id   AF-A0A482W978-F1
#
_cell.length_a   1.000
_cell.length_b   1.000
_cell.length_c   1.000
_cell.angle_alpha   90.00
_cell.angle_beta   90.00
_cell.angle_gamma   90.00
#
_symmetry.space_group_name_H-M   'P 1'
#
loop_
_entity.id
_entity.type
_entity.pdbx_description
1 polymer ?
#
loop_
_entity_poly.entity_id
_entity_poly.type
_entity_poly.pdbx_seq_one_letter_code
_entity_poly.pdbx_strand_id
1 'polypeptide(L)' 'MNGVCVRWRGWLDLERLDGVGCVEYCEERAAQEDALLREQIERYNQRLREFEDKQRGYRQQDRPDQDLE' A
#
# COMPACT_ATOMS: atom_id res chain seq x y z
N MET A 1 14.21 5.39 0.03
CA MET A 1 14.34 6.80 -0.41
C MET A 1 13.29 7.05 -1.48
N ASN A 2 12.38 8.01 -1.29
CA ASN A 2 11.29 8.32 -2.23
C ASN A 2 10.48 7.07 -2.66
N GLY A 3 10.17 6.18 -1.71
CA GLY A 3 9.48 4.91 -1.99
C GLY A 3 10.36 3.76 -2.48
N VAL A 4 11.65 3.99 -2.81
CA VAL A 4 12.57 2.92 -3.23
C VAL A 4 13.32 2.35 -2.02
N CYS A 5 13.25 1.04 -1.81
CA CYS A 5 14.05 0.36 -0.80
C CYS A 5 15.53 0.34 -1.20
N VAL A 6 16.37 0.96 -0.37
CA VAL A 6 17.81 1.07 -0.62
C VAL A 6 18.61 0.75 0.62
N ARG A 7 19.85 0.32 0.41
CA ARG A 7 20.87 0.13 1.44
C ARG A 7 22.03 1.07 1.15
N TRP A 8 22.37 1.91 2.12
CA TRP A 8 23.59 2.71 2.05
C TRP A 8 24.77 1.91 2.60
N ARG A 9 25.90 1.98 1.91
CA ARG A 9 27.17 1.40 2.34
C ARG A 9 28.27 2.40 2.09
N GLY A 10 29.16 2.55 3.06
CA GLY A 10 30.28 3.46 2.94
C GLY A 10 31.22 3.34 4.13
N TRP A 11 32.30 4.09 4.04
CA TRP A 11 33.28 4.24 5.10
C TRP A 11 33.54 5.72 5.32
N LEU A 12 34.06 6.04 6.51
CA LEU A 12 34.41 7.38 6.92
C LEU A 12 35.77 7.34 7.63
N ASP A 13 36.68 8.22 7.23
CA ASP A 13 37.90 8.53 7.94
C ASP A 13 37.56 9.36 9.19
N LEU A 14 37.99 8.91 10.37
CA LEU A 14 37.67 9.59 11.64
C LEU A 14 38.58 10.80 11.92
N GLU A 15 39.73 10.90 11.27
CA GLU A 15 40.66 12.03 11.44
C GLU A 15 40.38 13.13 10.41
N ARG A 16 40.20 12.74 9.14
CA ARG A 16 39.96 13.67 8.04
C ARG A 16 38.49 14.04 7.85
N LEU A 17 37.60 13.27 8.48
CA LEU A 17 36.14 13.41 8.37
C LEU A 17 35.62 13.39 6.93
N ASP A 18 36.35 12.71 6.04
CA ASP A 18 35.91 12.44 4.67
C ASP A 18 35.68 10.94 4.49
N GLY A 19 35.04 10.58 3.38
CA GLY A 19 34.67 9.20 3.13
C GLY A 19 33.92 9.06 1.83
N VAL A 20 33.64 7.81 1.47
CA VAL A 20 32.88 7.48 0.27
C VAL A 20 31.80 6.49 0.63
N GLY A 21 30.62 6.69 0.05
CA GLY A 21 29.52 5.75 0.15
C GLY A 21 28.75 5.65 -1.15
N CYS A 22 28.08 4.52 -1.32
CA CYS A 22 27.17 4.25 -2.42
C CYS A 22 25.80 3.83 -1.88
N VAL A 23 24.80 3.91 -2.76
CA VAL A 23 23.44 3.48 -2.49
C VAL A 23 23.15 2.27 -3.38
N GLU A 24 22.74 1.17 -2.77
CA GLU A 24 22.40 -0.07 -3.46
C GLU A 24 20.90 -0.31 -3.36
N TYR A 25 20.30 -0.88 -4.40
CA TYR A 25 18.92 -1.37 -4.32
C TYR A 25 18.84 -2.57 -3.37
N CYS A 26 17.84 -2.60 -2.51
CA CYS A 26 17.63 -3.68 -1.56
C CYS A 26 16.40 -4.50 -1.98
N GLU A 27 16.62 -5.49 -2.83
CA GLU A 27 15.56 -6.31 -3.45
C GLU A 27 14.72 -7.06 -2.41
N GLU A 28 15.36 -7.67 -1.40
CA GLU A 28 14.65 -8.40 -0.35
C GLU A 28 13.65 -7.50 0.39
N ARG A 29 14.09 -6.31 0.81
CA ARG A 29 13.20 -5.35 1.49
C ARG A 29 12.16 -4.80 0.54
N ALA A 30 12.51 -4.54 -0.72
CA ALA A 30 11.55 -4.09 -1.71
C ALA A 30 10.43 -5.10 -1.92
N ALA A 31 10.75 -6.39 -1.98
CA ALA A 31 9.77 -7.46 -2.13
C ALA A 31 8.85 -7.59 -0.90
N GLN A 32 9.40 -7.45 0.31
CA GLN A 32 8.61 -7.46 1.55
C GLN A 32 7.64 -6.26 1.61
N GLU A 33 8.13 -5.06 1.31
CA GLU A 33 7.28 -3.86 1.28
C GLU A 33 6.22 -3.94 0.17
N ASP A 34 6.56 -4.47 -1.01
CA ASP A 34 5.60 -4.67 -2.11
C ASP A 34 4.50 -5.66 -1.71
N ALA A 35 4.84 -6.77 -1.05
CA ALA A 35 3.85 -7.72 -0.55
C ALA A 35 2.91 -7.09 0.48
N LEU A 36 3.45 -6.31 1.42
CA LEU A 36 2.67 -5.62 2.44
C LEU A 36 1.76 -4.55 1.83
N LEU A 37 2.24 -3.81 0.84
CA LEU A 37 1.44 -2.81 0.12
C LEU A 37 0.30 -3.46 -0.66
N ARG A 38 0.56 -4.57 -1.36
CA ARG A 38 -0.48 -5.33 -2.08
C ARG A 38 -1.57 -5.81 -1.14
N GLU A 39 -1.18 -6.37 0.01
CA GLU A 39 -2.14 -6.82 1.01
C GLU A 39 -3.02 -5.68 1.53
N GLN A 40 -2.43 -4.50 1.79
CA GLN A 40 -3.19 -3.32 2.21
C GLN A 40 -4.17 -2.86 1.12
N ILE A 41 -3.76 -2.85 -0.14
CA ILE A 41 -4.62 -2.51 -1.29
C ILE A 41 -5.77 -3.49 -1.40
N GLU A 42 -5.52 -4.80 -1.29
CA GLU A 42 -6.55 -5.83 -1.37
C GLU A 42 -7.58 -5.68 -0.25
N ARG A 43 -7.13 -5.52 0.99
CA ARG A 43 -8.02 -5.29 2.15
C ARG A 43 -8.84 -4.01 1.99
N TYR A 44 -8.24 -2.95 1.48
CA TYR A 44 -8.96 -1.69 1.21
C TYR A 44 -10.03 -1.89 0.12
N ASN A 45 -9.68 -2.53 -0.98
CA ASN A 45 -10.59 -2.80 -2.09
C ASN A 45 -11.75 -3.71 -1.67
N GLN A 46 -11.49 -4.70 -0.81
CA GLN A 46 -12.53 -5.57 -0.28
C GLN A 46 -13.54 -4.78 0.55
N ARG A 47 -13.06 -3.93 1.47
CA ARG A 47 -13.93 -3.05 2.27
C ARG A 47 -14.75 -2.09 1.40
N LEU A 48 -14.15 -1.57 0.34
CA LEU A 48 -14.83 -0.68 -0.58
C LEU A 48 -15.99 -1.40 -1.31
N ARG A 49 -15.73 -2.62 -1.81
CA ARG A 49 -16.78 -3.45 -2.45
C ARG A 49 -17.92 -3.78 -1.49
N GLU A 50 -17.61 -4.22 -0.27
CA GLU A 50 -18.62 -4.51 0.75
C GLU A 50 -19.49 -3.28 1.06
N PHE A 51 -18.91 -2.09 1.05
CA PHE A 51 -19.64 -0.85 1.24
C PHE A 51 -20.56 -0.54 0.06
N GLU A 52 -20.05 -0.66 -1.17
CA GLU A 52 -20.83 -0.47 -2.39
C GLU A 52 -22.01 -1.46 -2.49
N ASP A 53 -21.79 -2.73 -2.15
CA ASP A 53 -22.81 -3.77 -2.16
C ASP A 53 -23.90 -3.50 -1.12
N LYS A 54 -23.53 -3.08 0.10
CA LYS A 54 -24.50 -2.63 1.12
C LYS A 54 -25.33 -1.46 0.61
N GLN A 55 -24.68 -0.45 0.02
CA GLN A 55 -25.38 0.73 -0.50
C GLN A 55 -26.35 0.36 -1.64
N ARG A 56 -25.99 -0.60 -2.50
CA ARG A 56 -26.90 -1.14 -3.53
C ARG A 56 -28.08 -1.89 -2.94
N GLY A 57 -27.84 -2.72 -1.92
CA GLY A 57 -28.91 -3.42 -1.19
C GLY A 57 -29.92 -2.45 -0.58
N TYR A 58 -29.46 -1.39 0.09
CA TYR A 58 -30.33 -0.33 0.62
C TYR A 58 -31.16 0.35 -0.48
N ARG A 59 -30.55 0.73 -1.62
CA ARG A 59 -31.30 1.34 -2.74
C ARG A 59 -32.32 0.40 -3.40
N GLN A 60 -32.07 -0.91 -3.40
CA GLN A 60 -33.03 -1.89 -3.92
C GLN A 60 -34.16 -2.16 -2.93
N GLN A 61 -33.89 -2.05 -1.63
CA GLN A 61 -34.88 -2.24 -0.58
C GLN A 61 -35.80 -1.01 -0.38
N ASP A 62 -35.32 0.19 -0.71
CA ASP A 62 -36.12 1.43 -0.79
C ASP A 62 -37.05 1.52 -2.02
N ARG A 63 -37.25 0.42 -2.78
CA ARG A 63 -38.45 0.24 -3.61
C ARG A 63 -39.45 -0.68 -2.88
N PRO A 64 -40.15 -0.21 -1.83
CA PRO A 64 -41.37 -0.88 -1.40
C PRO A 64 -42.44 -0.69 -2.48
N ASP A 65 -43.14 -1.77 -2.77
CA ASP A 65 -44.32 -1.91 -3.62
C ASP A 65 -45.08 -0.60 -3.93
N GLN A 66 -45.05 -0.14 -5.19
CA GLN A 66 -46.11 0.70 -5.77
C GLN A 66 -47.04 -0.10 -6.70
N ASP A 67 -46.90 -1.43 -6.76
CA ASP A 67 -47.68 -2.29 -7.65
C ASP A 67 -48.49 -3.36 -6.88
N LEU A 68 -49.33 -2.92 -5.93
CA LEU A 68 -50.45 -3.72 -5.44
C LEU A 68 -51.72 -2.85 -5.38
N GLU A 69 -52.50 -2.96 -6.47
CA GLU A 69 -53.93 -2.66 -6.68
C GLU A 69 -54.48 -1.23 -6.40
#